data_AF-A0A7D4CXL4-F1
#
_entry.id   AF-A0A7D4CXL4-F1
#
_cell.length_a   1.000
_cell.length_b   1.000
_cell.length_c   1.000
_cell.angle_alpha   90.00
_cell.angle_beta   90.00
_cell.angle_gamma   90.00
#
_symmetry.space_group_name_H-M   'P 1'
#
loop_
_entity.id
_entity.type
_entity.pdbx_description
1 polymer ?
#
loop_
_entity_poly.entity_id
_entity_poly.type
_entity_poly.pdbx_seq_one_letter_code
_entity_poly.pdbx_strand_id
1 'polypeptide(L)'
;MSEQADEGDRRPKQIIYDHEMAALSAVREYRRFKLSPMPVPDDVVRELAERALGYREVLHKYREEDSLDPSWEERDIHWIEQKQNEVVTVEEPSPRRNGNSRAVQKPAILAVDPEQLVRVIRRLEDIADELGFTATTSKSTHRTEIDEDLMKEVEQWRQENLEA
;
A
#
# COMPACT_ATOMS: atom_id res chain seq x y z
N MET A 1 18.90 -33.91 11.94
CA MET A 1 18.87 -32.68 12.75
C MET A 1 18.70 -31.53 11.79
N SER A 2 17.45 -31.08 11.54
CA SER A 2 17.15 -30.10 10.47
C SER A 2 16.06 -29.09 10.86
N GLU A 3 15.69 -28.98 12.14
CA GLU A 3 14.58 -28.11 12.58
C GLU A 3 14.97 -26.67 12.93
N GLN A 4 16.25 -26.28 12.88
CA GLN A 4 16.68 -24.93 13.28
C GLN A 4 16.67 -23.89 12.16
N ALA A 5 16.53 -24.29 10.89
CA ALA A 5 16.54 -23.35 9.75
C ALA A 5 15.17 -22.71 9.48
N ASP A 6 14.07 -23.34 9.91
CA ASP A 6 12.69 -22.91 9.58
C ASP A 6 12.12 -21.90 10.60
N GLU A 7 12.69 -21.82 11.82
CA GLU A 7 12.19 -20.90 12.85
C GLU A 7 12.74 -19.46 12.71
N GLY A 8 13.93 -19.31 12.11
CA GLY A 8 14.52 -18.01 11.82
C GLY A 8 13.82 -17.27 10.69
N ASP A 9 13.39 -17.99 9.65
CA ASP A 9 12.81 -17.44 8.41
C ASP A 9 11.34 -16.99 8.58
N ARG A 10 10.62 -17.54 9.58
CA ARG A 10 9.22 -17.18 9.87
C ARG A 10 9.06 -15.80 10.48
N ARG A 11 10.04 -15.31 11.25
CA ARG A 11 9.94 -14.01 11.95
C ARG A 11 10.01 -12.81 10.99
N PRO A 12 10.96 -12.73 10.03
CA PRO A 12 10.99 -11.68 9.02
C PRO A 12 9.71 -11.62 8.18
N LYS A 13 9.25 -12.77 7.68
CA LYS A 13 8.00 -12.91 6.91
C LYS A 13 6.80 -12.40 7.69
N GLN A 14 6.70 -12.74 8.98
CA GLN A 14 5.61 -12.29 9.82
C GLN A 14 5.63 -10.76 10.03
N ILE A 15 6.80 -10.17 10.26
CA ILE A 15 6.93 -8.71 10.42
C ILE A 15 6.50 -8.00 9.13
N ILE A 16 6.98 -8.46 7.97
CA ILE A 16 6.61 -7.86 6.67
C ILE A 16 5.10 -7.95 6.44
N TYR A 17 4.52 -9.13 6.68
CA TYR A 17 3.08 -9.36 6.57
C TYR A 17 2.26 -8.46 7.51
N ASP A 18 2.69 -8.28 8.76
CA ASP A 18 1.99 -7.41 9.72
C ASP A 18 1.97 -5.95 9.24
N HIS A 19 3.09 -5.48 8.66
CA HIS A 19 3.19 -4.14 8.10
C HIS A 19 2.37 -3.97 6.80
N GLU A 20 2.34 -4.98 5.94
CA GLU A 20 1.47 -5.04 4.76
C GLU A 20 -0.01 -4.94 5.18
N MET A 21 -0.44 -5.75 6.15
CA MET A 21 -1.82 -5.74 6.65
C MET A 21 -2.18 -4.39 7.26
N ALA A 22 -1.27 -3.76 8.00
CA ALA A 22 -1.46 -2.42 8.52
C ALA A 22 -1.63 -1.38 7.41
N ALA A 23 -0.79 -1.43 6.36
CA ALA A 23 -0.89 -0.53 5.20
C ALA A 23 -2.19 -0.72 4.42
N LEU A 24 -2.59 -1.98 4.17
CA LEU A 24 -3.86 -2.30 3.53
C LEU A 24 -5.07 -1.88 4.36
N SER A 25 -4.99 -1.98 5.69
CA SER A 25 -6.02 -1.46 6.59
C SER A 25 -6.19 0.05 6.42
N ALA A 26 -5.09 0.81 6.38
CA ALA A 26 -5.14 2.26 6.14
C ALA A 26 -5.72 2.61 4.76
N VAL A 27 -5.39 1.84 3.72
CA VAL A 27 -6.01 2.00 2.38
C VAL A 27 -7.52 1.75 2.42
N ARG A 28 -7.98 0.74 3.18
CA ARG A 28 -9.41 0.46 3.34
C ARG A 28 -10.13 1.60 4.06
N GLU A 29 -9.53 2.16 5.10
CA GLU A 29 -10.09 3.30 5.82
C GLU A 29 -10.19 4.53 4.91
N TYR A 30 -9.12 4.86 4.19
CA TYR A 30 -9.12 5.92 3.17
C TYR A 30 -10.24 5.73 2.14
N ARG A 31 -10.39 4.52 1.59
CA ARG A 31 -11.46 4.20 0.62
C ARG A 31 -12.85 4.34 1.24
N ARG A 32 -13.04 3.98 2.52
CA ARG A 32 -14.31 4.18 3.23
C ARG A 32 -14.65 5.67 3.31
N PHE A 33 -13.69 6.52 3.65
CA PHE A 33 -13.90 7.98 3.67
C PHE A 33 -14.15 8.56 2.27
N LYS A 34 -13.53 8.02 1.23
CA LYS A 34 -13.78 8.44 -0.16
C LYS A 34 -15.22 8.17 -0.63
N LEU A 35 -15.90 7.20 -0.02
CA LEU A 35 -17.32 6.92 -0.27
C LEU A 35 -18.26 7.84 0.52
N SER A 36 -17.73 8.62 1.46
CA SER A 36 -18.48 9.61 2.23
C SER A 36 -18.62 10.92 1.44
N PRO A 37 -19.72 11.68 1.62
CA PRO A 37 -19.82 13.04 1.09
C PRO A 37 -18.88 14.05 1.77
N MET A 38 -18.23 13.65 2.87
CA MET A 38 -17.31 14.49 3.63
C MET A 38 -15.89 14.41 3.05
N PRO A 39 -15.10 15.49 3.13
CA PRO A 39 -13.69 15.43 2.79
C PRO A 39 -12.95 14.41 3.67
N VAL A 40 -11.90 13.80 3.12
CA VAL A 40 -11.07 12.85 3.85
C VAL A 40 -10.35 13.61 4.98
N PRO A 41 -10.49 13.17 6.24
CA PRO A 41 -9.80 13.79 7.36
C PRO A 41 -8.26 13.66 7.28
N ASP A 42 -7.55 14.69 7.75
CA ASP A 42 -6.07 14.73 7.76
C ASP A 42 -5.42 13.58 8.54
N ASP A 43 -6.08 13.08 9.59
CA ASP A 43 -5.63 11.93 10.37
C ASP A 43 -5.65 10.62 9.56
N VAL A 44 -6.61 10.47 8.64
CA VAL A 44 -6.66 9.32 7.73
C VAL A 44 -5.52 9.39 6.71
N VAL A 45 -5.24 10.58 6.19
CA VAL A 45 -4.09 10.80 5.28
C VAL A 45 -2.76 10.57 6.00
N ARG A 46 -2.66 11.04 7.26
CA ARG A 46 -1.49 10.81 8.11
C ARG A 46 -1.27 9.33 8.37
N GLU A 47 -2.31 8.59 8.75
CA GLU A 47 -2.18 7.15 8.97
C GLU A 47 -1.74 6.44 7.70
N LEU A 48 -2.31 6.78 6.54
CA LEU A 48 -1.89 6.23 5.25
C LEU A 48 -0.40 6.46 4.96
N ALA A 49 0.09 7.69 5.20
CA ALA A 49 1.49 8.05 5.03
C ALA A 49 2.41 7.30 6.01
N GLU A 50 2.03 7.21 7.28
CA GLU A 50 2.79 6.51 8.32
C GLU A 50 2.91 5.02 8.01
N ARG A 51 1.82 4.36 7.57
CA ARG A 51 1.87 2.94 7.20
C ARG A 51 2.70 2.70 5.95
N ALA A 52 2.61 3.58 4.95
CA ALA A 52 3.43 3.48 3.74
C ALA A 52 4.93 3.58 4.08
N LEU A 53 5.31 4.54 4.92
CA LEU A 53 6.69 4.72 5.37
C LEU A 53 7.19 3.52 6.18
N GLY A 54 6.41 3.07 7.17
CA GLY A 54 6.78 1.94 8.01
C GLY A 54 6.93 0.63 7.21
N TYR A 55 6.04 0.40 6.24
CA TYR A 55 6.14 -0.78 5.38
C TYR A 55 7.38 -0.72 4.48
N ARG A 56 7.68 0.44 3.89
CA ARG A 56 8.91 0.65 3.11
C ARG A 56 10.17 0.43 3.95
N GLU A 57 10.22 0.95 5.17
CA GLU A 57 11.39 0.81 6.06
C GLU A 57 11.68 -0.65 6.39
N VAL A 58 10.63 -1.43 6.66
CA VAL A 58 10.76 -2.86 6.93
C VAL A 58 11.27 -3.59 5.70
N LEU A 59 10.66 -3.37 4.52
CA LEU A 59 11.14 -3.99 3.27
C LEU A 59 12.58 -3.59 2.95
N HIS A 60 12.93 -2.33 3.18
CA HIS A 60 14.28 -1.82 2.99
C HIS A 60 15.30 -2.52 3.91
N LYS A 61 14.93 -2.85 5.15
CA LYS A 61 15.81 -3.57 6.07
C LYS A 61 16.19 -4.96 5.56
N TYR A 62 15.27 -5.62 4.86
CA TYR A 62 15.46 -6.98 4.33
C TYR A 62 16.03 -7.01 2.90
N ARG A 63 16.32 -5.84 2.31
CA ARG A 63 16.87 -5.73 0.95
C ARG A 63 18.22 -6.41 0.73
N GLU A 64 19.05 -6.46 1.78
CA GLU A 64 20.42 -6.97 1.73
C GLU A 64 20.48 -8.47 2.01
N GLU A 65 19.40 -9.04 2.55
CA GLU A 65 19.31 -10.46 2.91
C GLU A 65 18.86 -11.31 1.72
N ASP A 66 17.99 -10.77 0.86
CA ASP A 66 17.63 -11.32 -0.44
C ASP A 66 17.87 -10.29 -1.54
N SER A 67 19.07 -10.34 -2.13
CA SER A 67 19.44 -9.90 -3.49
C SER A 67 18.49 -8.90 -4.17
N LEU A 68 18.23 -7.72 -3.59
CA LEU A 68 17.48 -6.73 -4.34
C LEU A 68 18.30 -6.29 -5.54
N ASP A 69 17.74 -6.55 -6.73
CA ASP A 69 18.21 -6.00 -7.99
C ASP A 69 18.38 -4.47 -7.80
N PRO A 70 19.46 -3.83 -8.31
CA PRO A 70 19.66 -2.38 -8.27
C PRO A 70 18.43 -1.54 -8.68
N SER A 71 17.44 -2.16 -9.36
CA SER A 71 16.10 -1.63 -9.58
C SER A 71 15.35 -1.10 -8.33
N TRP A 72 15.69 -1.50 -7.09
CA TRP A 72 15.04 -0.97 -5.87
C TRP A 72 15.22 0.55 -5.72
N GLU A 73 16.44 1.05 -5.94
CA GLU A 73 16.78 2.48 -5.91
C GLU A 73 16.16 3.25 -7.11
N GLU A 74 15.76 2.52 -8.16
CA GLU A 74 15.11 3.06 -9.35
C GLU A 74 13.57 3.09 -9.22
N ARG A 75 12.99 2.53 -8.14
CA ARG A 75 11.53 2.54 -7.97
C ARG A 75 11.05 3.92 -7.53
N ASP A 76 9.97 4.37 -8.15
CA ASP A 76 9.38 5.72 -7.99
C ASP A 76 8.64 5.91 -6.64
N ILE A 77 9.31 5.55 -5.54
CA ILE A 77 8.80 5.58 -4.16
C ILE A 77 9.70 6.38 -3.20
N HIS A 78 10.93 6.75 -3.60
CA HIS A 78 11.88 7.51 -2.75
C HIS A 78 11.40 8.91 -2.37
N TRP A 79 10.52 9.50 -3.17
CA TRP A 79 9.96 10.83 -2.91
C TRP A 79 9.22 10.90 -1.57
N ILE A 80 8.73 9.77 -1.03
CA ILE A 80 7.97 9.75 0.23
C ILE A 80 8.85 10.15 1.43
N GLU A 81 10.13 9.75 1.44
CA GLU A 81 11.09 10.14 2.48
C GLU A 81 11.50 11.60 2.37
N GLN A 82 11.64 12.09 1.14
CA GLN A 82 11.91 13.51 0.89
C GLN A 82 10.76 14.36 1.44
N LYS A 83 9.51 13.96 1.15
CA LYS A 83 8.30 14.64 1.63
C LYS A 83 8.06 14.53 3.14
N GLN A 84 8.62 13.52 3.80
CA GLN A 84 8.57 13.42 5.26
C GLN A 84 9.43 14.50 5.95
N ASN A 85 10.56 14.85 5.35
CA ASN A 85 11.51 15.82 5.90
C ASN A 85 11.24 17.27 5.47
N GLU A 86 10.35 17.46 4.51
CA GLU A 86 9.91 18.78 4.04
C GLU A 86 8.71 19.30 4.85
N VAL A 87 8.66 20.62 5.03
CA VAL A 87 7.51 21.32 5.61
C VAL A 87 6.93 22.25 4.57
N VAL A 88 5.61 22.23 4.40
CA VAL A 88 4.87 23.11 3.50
C VAL A 88 3.91 23.99 4.30
N THR A 89 3.67 25.18 3.78
CA THR A 89 2.66 26.10 4.33
C THR A 89 1.35 25.89 3.58
N VAL A 90 0.31 25.48 4.30
CA VAL A 90 -1.05 25.28 3.76
C VAL A 90 -1.97 26.36 4.34
N GLU A 91 -2.83 26.92 3.51
CA GLU A 91 -3.88 27.83 3.97
C GLU A 91 -5.09 27.04 4.48
N GLU A 92 -5.41 27.21 5.77
CA GLU A 92 -6.58 26.58 6.38
C GLU A 92 -7.63 27.61 6.77
N PRO A 93 -8.94 27.30 6.65
CA PRO A 93 -10.00 28.17 7.14
C PRO A 93 -9.83 28.48 8.63
N SER A 94 -9.82 29.76 9.00
CA SER A 94 -9.79 30.14 10.41
C SER A 94 -11.12 29.75 11.09
N PRO A 95 -11.10 29.20 12.32
CA PRO A 95 -12.32 28.94 13.09
C PRO A 95 -13.07 30.22 13.51
N ARG A 96 -12.53 31.42 13.22
CA ARG A 96 -13.20 32.69 13.49
C ARG A 96 -14.14 33.06 12.35
N ARG A 97 -15.28 33.67 12.70
CA ARG A 97 -16.45 33.98 11.85
C ARG A 97 -16.19 34.91 10.65
N ASN A 98 -14.95 35.32 10.42
CA ASN A 98 -14.52 36.33 9.47
C ASN A 98 -13.83 35.78 8.20
N GLY A 99 -13.88 34.46 7.94
CA GLY A 99 -13.52 33.89 6.64
C GLY A 99 -12.04 34.04 6.23
N ASN A 100 -11.18 34.49 7.14
CA ASN A 100 -9.75 34.58 6.89
C ASN A 100 -9.13 33.18 6.87
N SER A 101 -8.22 32.91 5.94
CA SER A 101 -7.34 31.74 6.00
C SER A 101 -6.18 31.99 6.98
N ARG A 102 -5.63 30.92 7.56
CA ARG A 102 -4.39 30.94 8.34
C ARG A 102 -3.38 30.04 7.64
N ALA A 103 -2.18 30.57 7.44
CA ALA A 103 -1.02 29.78 7.05
C ALA A 103 -0.62 28.82 8.20
N VAL A 104 -0.73 27.52 7.98
CA VAL A 104 -0.32 26.47 8.91
C VAL A 104 0.81 25.66 8.27
N GLN A 105 1.89 25.48 9.01
CA GLN A 105 3.00 24.64 8.59
C GLN A 105 2.67 23.18 8.89
N LYS A 106 2.76 22.31 7.87
CA LYS A 106 2.54 20.87 7.98
C LYS A 106 3.63 20.11 7.22
N PRO A 107 3.96 18.87 7.64
CA PRO A 107 4.82 18.00 6.84
C PRO A 107 4.31 17.88 5.41
N ALA A 108 5.21 17.96 4.42
CA ALA A 108 4.85 17.96 2.99
C ALA A 108 4.13 16.67 2.58
N ILE A 109 4.44 15.55 3.24
CA ILE A 109 3.77 14.27 3.06
C ILE A 109 2.25 14.33 3.33
N LEU A 110 1.78 15.23 4.20
CA LEU A 110 0.34 15.41 4.45
C LEU A 110 -0.35 16.26 3.38
N ALA A 111 0.42 16.96 2.55
CA ALA A 111 -0.11 17.72 1.41
C ALA A 111 -0.04 16.92 0.09
N VAL A 112 0.51 15.71 0.12
CA VAL A 112 0.53 14.80 -1.03
C VAL A 112 -0.89 14.26 -1.26
N ASP A 113 -1.24 14.07 -2.54
CA ASP A 113 -2.51 13.43 -2.90
C ASP A 113 -2.57 12.02 -2.27
N PRO A 114 -3.57 11.72 -1.43
CA PRO A 114 -3.70 10.40 -0.81
C PRO A 114 -3.72 9.24 -1.81
N GLU A 115 -4.18 9.45 -3.05
CA GLU A 115 -4.12 8.43 -4.11
C GLU A 115 -2.68 8.07 -4.50
N GLN A 116 -1.74 9.01 -4.41
CA GLN A 116 -0.32 8.72 -4.60
C GLN A 116 0.23 7.83 -3.49
N LEU A 117 -0.17 8.07 -2.23
CA LEU A 117 0.20 7.21 -1.10
C LEU A 117 -0.38 5.79 -1.25
N VAL A 118 -1.61 5.65 -1.74
CA VAL A 118 -2.19 4.33 -2.08
C VAL A 118 -1.36 3.62 -3.16
N ARG A 119 -0.89 4.34 -4.19
CA ARG A 119 -0.03 3.75 -5.23
C ARG A 119 1.31 3.30 -4.67
N VAL A 120 1.90 4.06 -3.75
CA VAL A 120 3.14 3.65 -3.06
C VAL A 120 2.92 2.36 -2.29
N ILE A 121 1.85 2.25 -1.49
CA ILE A 121 1.54 1.02 -0.74
C ILE A 121 1.41 -0.18 -1.69
N ARG A 122 0.68 -0.04 -2.79
CA ARG A 122 0.57 -1.11 -3.79
C ARG A 122 1.92 -1.48 -4.41
N ARG A 123 2.78 -0.50 -4.64
CA ARG A 123 4.11 -0.77 -5.16
C ARG A 123 4.98 -1.51 -4.13
N LEU A 124 4.78 -1.25 -2.84
CA LEU A 124 5.44 -1.99 -1.76
C LEU A 124 4.92 -3.43 -1.66
N GLU A 125 3.61 -3.66 -1.88
CA GLU A 125 3.04 -5.02 -2.02
C GLU A 125 3.73 -5.79 -3.15
N ASP A 126 3.80 -5.19 -4.36
CA ASP A 126 4.50 -5.81 -5.51
C ASP A 126 5.94 -6.20 -5.15
N ILE A 127 6.63 -5.36 -4.37
CA ILE A 127 8.02 -5.66 -3.98
C ILE A 127 8.08 -6.78 -2.94
N ALA A 128 7.17 -6.80 -1.96
CA ALA A 128 7.11 -7.87 -0.99
C ALA A 128 6.83 -9.23 -1.64
N ASP A 129 5.99 -9.24 -2.69
CA ASP A 129 5.73 -10.39 -3.55
C ASP A 129 6.98 -10.84 -4.31
N GLU A 130 7.69 -9.91 -4.97
CA GLU A 130 8.93 -10.19 -5.69
C GLU A 130 10.03 -10.74 -4.76
N LEU A 131 10.06 -10.29 -3.52
CA LEU A 131 10.99 -10.75 -2.48
C LEU A 131 10.60 -12.10 -1.86
N GLY A 132 9.44 -12.66 -2.20
CA GLY A 132 8.99 -13.95 -1.66
C GLY A 132 8.62 -13.90 -0.17
N PHE A 133 8.35 -12.70 0.38
CA PHE A 133 7.92 -12.53 1.76
C PHE A 133 6.43 -12.72 1.95
N THR A 134 5.64 -12.56 0.89
CA THR A 134 4.24 -12.96 0.91
C THR A 134 4.15 -14.48 0.76
N ALA A 135 3.26 -15.09 1.55
CA ALA A 135 3.00 -16.51 1.45
C ALA A 135 2.68 -16.83 -0.01
N THR A 136 3.42 -17.77 -0.60
CA THR A 136 3.22 -18.26 -1.97
C THR A 136 1.77 -18.71 -2.14
N THR A 137 0.89 -17.77 -2.45
CA THR A 137 -0.23 -18.06 -3.30
C THR A 137 0.40 -18.10 -4.69
N SER A 138 0.82 -19.30 -5.09
CA SER A 138 0.76 -19.69 -6.50
C SER A 138 -0.71 -19.60 -6.94
N LYS A 139 -1.13 -18.36 -7.11
CA LYS A 139 -2.32 -17.82 -7.73
C LYS A 139 -2.03 -16.32 -7.79
N SER A 140 -1.05 -16.03 -8.64
CA SER A 140 -1.08 -14.86 -9.48
C SER A 140 -2.52 -14.38 -9.61
N THR A 141 -2.84 -13.26 -8.97
CA THR A 141 -4.01 -12.51 -9.40
C THR A 141 -3.55 -11.85 -10.68
N HIS A 142 -3.58 -12.62 -11.78
CA HIS A 142 -3.40 -12.10 -13.13
C HIS A 142 -4.46 -11.00 -13.28
N ARG A 143 -3.98 -9.78 -13.13
CA ARG A 143 -4.71 -8.59 -13.49
C ARG A 143 -4.87 -8.66 -15.00
N THR A 144 -6.05 -9.13 -15.41
CA THR A 144 -6.65 -8.98 -16.74
C THR A 144 -5.90 -9.62 -17.91
N GLU A 145 -5.74 -10.94 -17.91
CA GLU A 145 -5.86 -11.72 -19.14
C GLU A 145 -6.98 -12.73 -18.93
N ILE A 146 -8.02 -12.66 -19.77
CA ILE A 146 -9.09 -13.65 -19.76
C ILE A 146 -8.52 -14.86 -20.49
N ASP A 147 -8.02 -15.84 -19.74
CA ASP A 147 -7.57 -17.10 -20.33
C ASP A 147 -8.75 -17.85 -20.95
N GLU A 148 -8.50 -18.51 -22.09
CA GLU A 148 -9.52 -19.29 -22.82
C GLU A 148 -10.20 -20.37 -21.97
N ASP A 149 -9.52 -20.84 -20.92
CA ASP A 149 -10.08 -21.81 -19.99
C ASP A 149 -11.12 -21.20 -19.04
N LEU A 150 -10.96 -19.92 -18.66
CA LEU A 150 -11.96 -19.18 -17.88
C LEU A 150 -13.22 -18.92 -18.71
N MET A 151 -13.06 -18.69 -20.02
CA MET A 151 -14.19 -18.57 -20.95
C MET A 151 -14.95 -19.89 -21.10
N LYS A 152 -14.25 -21.04 -21.16
CA LYS A 152 -14.90 -22.35 -21.20
C LYS A 152 -15.67 -22.67 -19.92
N GLU A 153 -15.14 -22.30 -18.76
CA GLU A 153 -15.80 -22.52 -17.47
C GLU A 153 -17.09 -21.69 -17.34
N VAL A 154 -17.07 -20.43 -17.82
CA VAL A 154 -18.27 -19.59 -17.90
C VAL A 154 -19.29 -20.12 -18.91
N GLU A 155 -18.84 -20.64 -20.05
CA GLU A 155 -19.72 -21.24 -21.07
C GLU A 155 -20.40 -22.52 -20.55
N GLN A 156 -19.66 -23.37 -19.82
CA GLN A 156 -20.22 -24.55 -19.15
C GLN A 156 -21.23 -24.17 -18.08
N TRP A 157 -20.92 -23.19 -17.24
CA TRP A 157 -21.86 -22.71 -16.23
C TRP A 157 -23.14 -22.14 -16.84
N ARG A 158 -23.04 -21.47 -18.00
CA ARG A 158 -24.20 -20.98 -18.76
C ARG A 158 -25.04 -22.12 -19.31
N GLN A 159 -24.45 -23.17 -19.88
CA GLN A 159 -25.20 -24.32 -20.40
C GLN A 159 -25.93 -25.07 -19.27
N GLU A 160 -25.31 -25.23 -18.10
CA GLU A 160 -25.92 -25.94 -16.98
C GLU A 160 -27.06 -25.17 -16.28
N ASN A 161 -27.08 -23.83 -16.36
CA ASN A 161 -28.05 -23.01 -15.63
C ASN A 161 -29.10 -22.32 -16.52
N LEU A 162 -28.96 -22.30 -17.85
CA LEU A 162 -29.94 -21.71 -18.77
C LEU A 162 -30.77 -22.75 -19.55
N GLU A 163 -30.46 -24.05 -19.46
CA GLU A 163 -31.28 -25.13 -20.05
C GLU A 163 -32.11 -25.93 -19.01
N ALA A 164 -32.35 -25.36 -17.81
CA ALA A 164 -33.30 -25.89 -16.82
C ALA A 164 -34.61 -25.09 -16.77
#